data_AF-A0A537Q431-F1
#
_entry.id   AF-A0A537Q431-F1
#
_cell.length_a   1.000
_cell.length_b   1.000
_cell.length_c   1.000
_cell.angle_alpha   90.00
_cell.angle_beta   90.00
_cell.angle_gamma   90.00
#
_symmetry.space_group_name_H-M   'P 1'
#
loop_
_entity.id
_entity.type
_entity.pdbx_description
1 polymer ?
#
loop_
_entity_poly.entity_id
_entity_poly.type
_entity_poly.pdbx_seq_one_letter_code
_entity_poly.pdbx_strand_id
1 'polypeptide(L)'
;MPHLEGQETTQGTGQGTAHDTHVLAASSQPARSNCPDCKASLAVVRVIAGRADREYWTMRCTRCGGIHLDIVKASAEPGVA
;
A
#
# COMPACT_ATOMS: atom_id res chain seq x y z
N MET A 1 -15.40 -25.72 54.00
CA MET A 1 -16.12 -24.42 53.97
C MET A 1 -15.25 -23.40 54.70
N PRO A 2 -14.94 -22.17 54.22
CA PRO A 2 -14.85 -21.55 52.88
C PRO A 2 -13.38 -21.16 52.51
N HIS A 3 -12.86 -21.33 51.28
CA HIS A 3 -12.85 -20.51 50.03
C HIS A 3 -12.31 -19.06 50.04
N LEU A 4 -11.50 -18.80 48.99
CA LEU A 4 -11.06 -17.52 48.38
C LEU A 4 -10.05 -16.71 49.21
N GLU A 5 -8.95 -16.15 48.67
CA GLU A 5 -8.91 -15.25 47.51
C GLU A 5 -7.44 -15.01 47.09
N GLY A 6 -7.19 -14.71 45.80
CA GLY A 6 -5.95 -14.01 45.40
C GLY A 6 -4.96 -14.72 44.46
N GLN A 7 -5.43 -15.55 43.52
CA GLN A 7 -4.63 -15.81 42.31
C GLN A 7 -4.77 -14.62 41.38
N GLU A 8 -3.91 -13.62 41.54
CA GLU A 8 -3.79 -12.51 40.60
C GLU A 8 -3.13 -13.01 39.31
N THR A 9 -4.01 -13.22 38.33
CA THR A 9 -3.74 -13.59 36.95
C THR A 9 -3.05 -12.43 36.23
N THR A 10 -1.72 -12.41 36.27
CA THR A 10 -0.94 -11.52 35.41
C THR A 10 -0.02 -12.34 34.53
N GLN A 11 -0.56 -12.69 33.37
CA GLN A 11 0.20 -12.87 32.13
C GLN A 11 -0.82 -12.83 31.00
N GLY A 12 -1.18 -11.60 30.63
CA GLY A 12 -1.88 -11.34 29.38
C GLY A 12 -1.01 -11.86 28.24
N THR A 13 -1.54 -12.84 27.53
CA THR A 13 -1.05 -13.32 26.23
C THR A 13 -1.15 -12.17 25.23
N GLY A 14 -0.15 -11.29 25.23
CA GLY A 14 0.07 -10.32 24.16
C GLY A 14 0.81 -10.98 23.01
N GLN A 15 0.19 -11.94 22.33
CA GLN A 15 0.64 -12.36 21.00
C GLN A 15 0.24 -11.27 20.01
N GLY A 16 1.00 -10.17 19.99
CA GLY A 16 1.06 -9.26 18.86
C GLY A 16 1.73 -10.02 17.73
N THR A 17 0.93 -10.70 16.91
CA THR A 17 1.38 -11.22 15.62
C THR A 17 1.97 -10.05 14.85
N ALA A 18 3.22 -10.22 14.45
CA ALA A 18 3.96 -9.26 13.67
C ALA A 18 3.07 -8.73 12.53
N HIS A 19 2.61 -7.50 12.64
CA HIS A 19 2.27 -6.71 11.47
C HIS A 19 3.62 -6.42 10.84
N ASP A 20 4.05 -7.39 10.04
CA ASP A 20 4.77 -7.22 8.80
C ASP A 20 5.46 -5.87 8.77
N THR A 21 6.69 -5.85 9.27
CA THR A 21 7.71 -4.96 8.77
C THR A 21 7.53 -5.00 7.26
N HIS A 22 6.89 -3.99 6.69
CA HIS A 22 6.95 -3.70 5.27
C HIS A 22 8.45 -3.45 5.04
N VAL A 23 9.16 -4.55 4.81
CA VAL A 23 10.49 -4.56 4.26
C VAL A 23 10.35 -3.64 3.08
N LEU A 24 11.09 -2.54 3.14
CA LEU A 24 11.28 -1.56 2.09
C LEU A 24 11.97 -2.29 0.93
N ALA A 25 11.28 -3.26 0.35
CA ALA A 25 11.62 -3.83 -0.92
C ALA A 25 11.37 -2.67 -1.86
N ALA A 26 12.45 -2.12 -2.39
CA ALA A 26 12.40 -1.37 -3.63
C ALA A 26 11.97 -2.34 -4.76
N SER A 27 10.77 -2.91 -4.64
CA SER A 27 10.08 -3.49 -5.75
C SER A 27 9.73 -2.30 -6.62
N SER A 28 10.22 -2.28 -7.85
CA SER A 28 9.62 -1.47 -8.91
C SER A 28 8.19 -1.98 -9.06
N GLN A 29 7.29 -1.53 -8.18
CA GLN A 29 5.91 -1.98 -8.20
C GLN A 29 5.32 -1.47 -9.51
N PRO A 30 4.87 -2.37 -10.40
CA PRO A 30 4.29 -1.95 -11.66
C PRO A 30 3.05 -1.11 -11.35
N ALA A 31 2.82 -0.09 -12.19
CA ALA A 31 1.69 0.80 -12.02
C ALA A 31 0.39 0.01 -11.88
N ARG A 32 -0.38 0.35 -10.87
CA ARG A 32 -1.62 -0.34 -10.54
C ARG A 32 -2.60 -0.30 -11.73
N SER A 33 -2.89 -1.45 -12.33
CA SER A 33 -3.70 -1.50 -13.57
C SER A 33 -5.21 -1.66 -13.33
N ASN A 34 -5.64 -2.01 -12.10
CA ASN A 34 -7.03 -2.34 -11.77
C ASN A 34 -7.64 -1.42 -10.69
N CYS A 35 -8.89 -1.01 -10.89
CA CYS A 35 -9.66 -0.16 -9.99
C CYS A 35 -9.91 -0.86 -8.63
N PRO A 36 -9.69 -0.19 -7.49
CA PRO A 36 -9.82 -0.82 -6.16
C PRO A 36 -11.26 -1.24 -5.86
N ASP A 37 -12.18 -0.43 -6.33
CA ASP A 37 -13.61 -0.55 -6.10
C ASP A 37 -14.21 -1.64 -7.00
N CYS A 38 -14.11 -1.47 -8.32
CA CYS A 38 -14.84 -2.31 -9.26
C CYS A 38 -13.98 -3.34 -10.02
N LYS A 39 -12.66 -3.36 -9.76
CA LYS A 39 -11.65 -4.23 -10.41
C LYS A 39 -11.49 -4.07 -11.93
N ALA A 40 -12.20 -3.15 -12.56
CA ALA A 40 -12.04 -2.83 -13.98
C ALA A 40 -10.72 -2.10 -14.26
N SER A 41 -10.35 -1.99 -15.53
CA SER A 41 -9.12 -1.33 -15.96
C SER A 41 -9.07 0.16 -15.58
N LEU A 42 -7.86 0.64 -15.33
CA LEU A 42 -7.53 2.04 -15.08
C LEU A 42 -6.79 2.62 -16.29
N ALA A 43 -7.23 3.79 -16.76
CA ALA A 43 -6.54 4.56 -17.79
C ALA A 43 -5.75 5.69 -17.13
N VAL A 44 -4.47 5.83 -17.48
CA VAL A 44 -3.63 6.94 -17.01
C VAL A 44 -4.10 8.23 -17.66
N VAL A 45 -4.40 9.23 -16.84
CA VAL A 45 -4.87 10.55 -17.30
C VAL A 45 -3.77 11.60 -17.13
N ARG A 46 -2.92 11.44 -16.12
CA ARG A 46 -1.79 12.33 -15.87
C ARG A 46 -0.68 11.60 -15.14
N VAL A 47 0.55 11.86 -15.56
CA VAL A 47 1.78 11.46 -14.85
C VAL A 47 2.49 12.73 -14.41
N ILE A 48 2.89 12.79 -13.14
CA ILE A 48 3.63 13.92 -12.57
C ILE A 48 4.94 13.37 -12.02
N ALA A 49 6.07 13.90 -12.49
CA ALA A 49 7.38 13.58 -11.95
C ALA A 49 7.46 14.03 -10.48
N GLY A 50 7.85 13.11 -9.62
CA GLY A 50 8.03 13.32 -8.20
C GLY A 50 9.50 13.51 -7.83
N ARG A 51 9.75 13.61 -6.52
CA ARG A 51 11.10 13.57 -5.95
C ARG A 51 11.50 12.12 -5.63
N ALA A 52 12.81 11.87 -5.55
CA ALA A 52 13.39 10.57 -5.21
C ALA A 52 12.96 9.44 -6.16
N ASP A 53 13.02 9.70 -7.47
CA ASP A 53 12.72 8.70 -8.51
C ASP A 53 11.33 8.10 -8.36
N ARG A 54 10.34 8.94 -8.09
CA ARG A 54 8.93 8.56 -8.00
C ARG A 54 8.11 9.30 -9.03
N GLU A 55 7.05 8.67 -9.50
CA GLU A 55 6.05 9.31 -10.35
C GLU A 55 4.67 9.15 -9.71
N TYR A 56 3.85 10.18 -9.85
CA TYR A 56 2.49 10.22 -9.37
C TYR A 56 1.54 10.08 -10.55
N TRP A 57 0.89 8.93 -10.63
CA TRP A 57 0.02 8.56 -11.73
C TRP A 57 -1.43 8.74 -11.31
N THR A 58 -2.10 9.74 -11.90
CA THR A 58 -3.54 9.90 -11.76
C THR A 58 -4.23 9.05 -12.81
N MET A 59 -5.05 8.12 -12.36
CA MET A 59 -5.76 7.18 -13.22
C MET A 59 -7.27 7.28 -13.06
N ARG A 60 -7.99 7.10 -14.16
CA ARG A 60 -9.45 7.05 -14.17
C ARG A 60 -9.92 5.66 -14.54
N CYS A 61 -10.84 5.11 -13.76
CA CYS A 61 -11.48 3.85 -14.09
C CYS A 61 -12.33 3.99 -15.34
N THR A 62 -12.14 3.08 -16.29
CA THR A 62 -12.90 3.05 -17.55
C THR A 62 -14.34 2.55 -17.37
N ARG A 63 -14.67 1.98 -16.20
CA ARG A 63 -16.02 1.49 -15.88
C ARG A 63 -16.78 2.42 -14.95
N CYS A 64 -16.32 2.60 -13.71
CA CYS A 64 -17.04 3.42 -12.73
C CYS A 64 -16.70 4.92 -12.79
N GLY A 65 -15.68 5.30 -13.58
CA GLY A 65 -15.25 6.69 -13.68
C GLY A 65 -14.45 7.21 -12.48
N GLY A 66 -14.24 6.40 -11.44
CA GLY A 66 -13.49 6.76 -10.24
C GLY A 66 -12.04 7.15 -10.53
N ILE A 67 -11.53 8.13 -9.78
CA ILE A 67 -10.16 8.64 -9.90
C ILE A 67 -9.31 8.04 -8.79
N HIS A 68 -8.16 7.49 -9.16
CA HIS A 68 -7.21 6.85 -8.25
C HIS A 68 -5.81 7.41 -8.48
N LEU A 69 -5.04 7.44 -7.40
CA LEU A 69 -3.64 7.84 -7.42
C LEU A 69 -2.78 6.60 -7.16
N ASP A 70 -1.73 6.45 -7.95
CA ASP A 70 -0.70 5.43 -7.76
C ASP A 70 0.67 6.09 -7.75
N ILE A 71 1.55 5.61 -6.88
CA ILE A 71 2.91 6.13 -6.72
C ILE A 71 3.85 5.04 -7.16
N VAL A 72 4.42 5.20 -8.34
CA VAL A 72 5.37 4.23 -8.91
C VAL A 72 6.79 4.74 -8.74
N LYS A 73 7.73 3.80 -8.72
CA LYS A 73 9.14 4.15 -8.92
C LYS A 73 9.30 4.58 -10.37
N ALA A 74 9.87 5.76 -10.58
CA ALA A 74 10.25 6.22 -11.91
C ALA A 74 11.18 5.16 -12.51
N SER A 75 10.85 4.66 -13.69
CA SER A 75 11.84 3.87 -14.45
C SER A 75 12.95 4.86 -14.76
N ALA A 76 14.11 4.68 -14.12
CA ALA A 76 15.31 5.39 -14.54
C ALA A 76 15.62 4.86 -15.94
N GLU A 77 15.07 5.50 -16.96
CA GLU A 77 15.63 5.48 -18.29
C GLU A 77 16.71 6.57 -18.27
N PRO A 78 18.00 6.24 -18.02
CA PRO A 78 19.06 7.21 -18.20
C PRO A 78 19.17 7.51 -19.70
N GLY A 79 18.60 8.63 -20.15
CA GLY A 79 18.81 9.03 -21.54
C GLY A 79 17.91 10.14 -22.05
N VAL A 80 18.28 11.39 -21.79
CA VAL A 80 18.28 12.42 -22.85
C VAL A 80 19.29 13.54 -22.51
N ALA A 81 20.38 13.52 -23.29
CA ALA A 81 21.37 14.56 -23.63
C ALA A 81 22.19 15.22 -22.51
#